data_AF-A0A7R9WQD9-F1
#
_entry.id   AF-A0A7R9WQD9-F1
#
_cell.length_a   1.000
_cell.length_b   1.000
_cell.length_c   1.000
_cell.angle_alpha   90.00
_cell.angle_beta   90.00
_cell.angle_gamma   90.00
#
_symmetry.space_group_name_H-M   'P 1'
#
loop_
_entity.id
_entity.type
_entity.pdbx_description
1 polymer ?
#
loop_
_entity_poly.entity_id
_entity_poly.type
_entity_poly.pdbx_seq_one_letter_code
_entity_poly.pdbx_strand_id
1 'polypeptide(L)'
;WVRSRSGSSSSSSDNAGVLSAREFVAWYNGHPDFGHIGPIVQQALSPRCNGTSKSNIVIIGQGNVALDCARILAKTKDALNVTDITTEALNSHAIRQQPQQEREIHVLGRRGHIQASFTIKELRELTKLEDDCHARCIVREEELELGSTESSLQELKSLRPKKRIDKLLRDVANSTADHDDVTTQQLETSIHLRFLLQPNEFQFSKQKFKATDEKWITKVKAERTRLEGEAKEQKAIPTGELEEIDADLVRRVLMWHCRSATYT
;
A
#
# COMPACT_ATOMS: atom_id res chain seq x y z
N TRP A 1 9.02 11.63 -9.42
CA TRP A 1 7.98 10.91 -10.18
C TRP A 1 6.57 11.42 -9.83
N VAL A 2 6.43 12.71 -9.48
CA VAL A 2 5.23 13.54 -9.68
C VAL A 2 5.82 14.90 -10.07
N ARG A 3 5.53 15.40 -11.27
CA ARG A 3 5.83 16.80 -11.59
C ARG A 3 4.61 17.57 -11.13
N SER A 4 4.71 18.33 -10.04
CA SER A 4 3.72 19.38 -9.79
C SER A 4 3.78 20.31 -11.00
N ARG A 5 2.78 20.25 -11.87
CA ARG A 5 2.62 21.26 -12.92
C ARG A 5 1.94 22.47 -12.30
N SER A 6 2.72 23.21 -11.54
CA SER A 6 2.52 24.64 -11.32
C SER A 6 3.90 25.22 -10.99
N GLY A 7 4.47 25.98 -11.93
CA GLY A 7 5.75 26.63 -11.73
C GLY A 7 5.70 27.55 -10.52
N SER A 8 6.32 27.14 -9.42
CA SER A 8 6.97 28.00 -8.42
C SER A 8 7.64 27.08 -7.38
N SER A 9 8.79 27.54 -6.88
CA SER A 9 9.61 26.98 -5.81
C SER A 9 8.92 25.96 -4.88
N SER A 10 9.46 24.74 -4.82
CA SER A 10 9.10 23.71 -3.84
C SER A 10 9.31 24.24 -2.41
N SER A 11 8.21 24.65 -1.77
CA SER A 11 8.19 24.98 -0.34
C SER A 11 7.87 23.72 0.47
N SER A 12 8.32 23.67 1.72
CA SER A 12 8.12 22.55 2.67
C SER A 12 6.66 22.11 2.87
N SER A 13 5.69 22.92 2.40
CA SER A 13 4.24 22.70 2.43
C SER A 13 3.73 21.58 1.49
N ASP A 14 4.52 21.15 0.51
CA ASP A 14 4.09 20.17 -0.51
C ASP A 14 4.19 18.69 -0.05
N ASN A 15 4.75 18.43 1.15
CA ASN A 15 4.99 17.09 1.69
C ASN A 15 4.06 16.71 2.87
N ALA A 16 3.04 17.52 3.15
CA ALA A 16 1.98 17.29 4.14
C ALA A 16 1.06 16.14 3.70
N GLY A 17 1.62 14.94 3.58
CA GLY A 17 1.03 13.98 2.66
C GLY A 17 1.84 12.73 2.40
N VAL A 18 3.13 12.67 2.73
CA VAL A 18 4.04 11.54 2.34
C VAL A 18 5.00 11.04 3.45
N LEU A 19 5.00 9.72 3.78
CA LEU A 19 5.91 9.05 4.77
C LEU A 19 6.85 8.17 3.95
N SER A 20 8.13 8.15 4.25
CA SER A 20 8.95 7.07 3.74
C SER A 20 8.58 5.76 4.44
N ALA A 21 8.53 4.66 3.69
CA ALA A 21 8.38 3.33 4.28
C ALA A 21 9.46 3.05 5.33
N ARG A 22 10.66 3.57 5.14
CA ARG A 22 11.77 3.43 6.09
C ARG A 22 11.52 4.20 7.38
N GLU A 23 10.92 5.38 7.33
CA GLU A 23 10.59 6.18 8.52
C GLU A 23 9.52 5.47 9.35
N PHE A 24 8.49 4.94 8.69
CA PHE A 24 7.45 4.14 9.34
C PHE A 24 8.03 2.89 10.02
N VAL A 25 8.91 2.17 9.31
CA VAL A 25 9.62 0.99 9.84
C VAL A 25 10.52 1.35 11.01
N ALA A 26 11.28 2.43 10.92
CA ALA A 26 12.15 2.86 12.01
C ALA A 26 11.34 3.27 13.24
N TRP A 27 10.20 3.93 13.05
CA TRP A 27 9.31 4.34 14.13
C TRP A 27 8.71 3.15 14.88
N TYR A 28 8.08 2.19 14.20
CA TYR A 28 7.44 1.07 14.92
C TYR A 28 8.47 0.15 15.59
N ASN A 29 9.72 0.14 15.10
CA ASN A 29 10.86 -0.55 15.72
C ASN A 29 11.58 0.28 16.80
N GLY A 30 11.08 1.49 17.13
CA GLY A 30 11.55 2.27 18.27
C GLY A 30 12.84 3.04 18.06
N HIS A 31 13.18 3.38 16.81
CA HIS A 31 14.34 4.22 16.55
C HIS A 31 14.12 5.64 17.13
N PRO A 32 15.03 6.17 17.97
CA PRO A 32 14.80 7.39 18.75
C PRO A 32 14.51 8.62 17.89
N ASP A 33 15.19 8.75 16.74
CA ASP A 33 14.98 9.88 15.82
C ASP A 33 13.59 9.92 15.15
N PHE A 34 12.80 8.83 15.22
CA PHE A 34 11.54 8.69 14.49
C PHE A 34 10.29 8.72 15.38
N GLY A 35 10.39 9.07 16.66
CA GLY A 35 9.20 9.24 17.53
C GLY A 35 8.19 10.28 17.01
N HIS A 36 8.66 11.26 16.24
CA HIS A 36 7.78 12.27 15.61
C HIS A 36 6.79 11.68 14.57
N ILE A 37 6.97 10.42 14.16
CA ILE A 37 6.08 9.71 13.25
C ILE A 37 4.81 9.21 13.96
N GLY A 38 4.85 8.95 15.27
CA GLY A 38 3.74 8.40 16.04
C GLY A 38 2.45 9.23 15.96
N PRO A 39 2.49 10.55 16.22
CA PRO A 39 1.33 11.41 16.06
C PRO A 39 0.74 11.40 14.64
N ILE A 40 1.60 11.27 13.62
CA ILE A 40 1.19 11.19 12.21
C ILE A 40 0.39 9.91 11.96
N VAL A 41 0.91 8.76 12.43
CA VAL A 41 0.25 7.46 12.30
C VAL A 41 -1.04 7.40 13.10
N GLN A 42 -1.03 7.86 14.35
CA GLN A 42 -2.24 7.92 15.19
C GLN A 42 -3.34 8.75 14.53
N GLN A 43 -3.00 9.92 14.00
CA GLN A 43 -3.98 10.76 13.31
C GLN A 43 -4.49 10.12 12.03
N ALA A 44 -3.60 9.47 11.28
CA ALA A 44 -3.97 8.67 10.13
C ALA A 44 -5.02 7.62 10.52
N LEU A 45 -4.73 6.79 11.53
CA LEU A 45 -5.59 5.67 11.94
C LEU A 45 -6.86 6.08 12.68
N SER A 46 -7.02 7.36 13.05
CA SER A 46 -8.19 7.86 13.78
C SER A 46 -9.44 7.94 12.89
N PRO A 47 -10.62 7.50 13.38
CA PRO A 47 -11.89 7.69 12.69
C PRO A 47 -12.11 9.15 12.33
N ARG A 48 -12.66 9.42 11.15
CA ARG A 48 -13.02 10.79 10.74
C ARG A 48 -14.44 11.14 11.13
N CYS A 49 -14.63 12.41 11.46
CA CYS A 49 -15.94 13.01 11.72
C CYS A 49 -16.80 13.21 10.46
N ASN A 50 -16.39 12.66 9.30
CA ASN A 50 -17.14 12.77 8.04
C ASN A 50 -18.31 11.76 7.94
N GLY A 51 -18.55 10.98 9.00
CA GLY A 51 -19.66 10.03 9.07
C GLY A 51 -19.42 8.70 8.34
N THR A 52 -18.25 8.51 7.72
CA THR A 52 -17.87 7.23 7.09
C THR A 52 -16.98 6.43 8.04
N SER A 53 -17.38 5.22 8.40
CA SER A 53 -16.58 4.28 9.18
C SER A 53 -15.46 3.62 8.37
N LYS A 54 -14.90 4.28 7.34
CA LYS A 54 -13.90 3.69 6.44
C LYS A 54 -12.57 4.42 6.47
N SER A 55 -11.46 3.70 6.32
CA SER A 55 -10.11 4.27 6.26
C SER A 55 -9.28 3.66 5.14
N ASN A 56 -8.90 4.49 4.17
CA ASN A 56 -8.18 4.05 2.99
C ASN A 56 -6.70 4.48 3.04
N ILE A 57 -5.78 3.52 2.96
CA ILE A 57 -4.32 3.67 3.02
C ILE A 57 -3.73 3.34 1.66
N VAL A 58 -2.80 4.16 1.17
CA VAL A 58 -2.08 3.88 -0.08
C VAL A 58 -0.58 3.74 0.17
N ILE A 59 -0.04 2.59 -0.20
CA ILE A 59 1.38 2.22 -0.13
C ILE A 59 1.90 2.11 -1.57
N ILE A 60 3.08 2.64 -1.85
CA ILE A 60 3.65 2.66 -3.19
C ILE A 60 4.95 1.88 -3.22
N GLY A 61 4.92 0.81 -3.99
CA GLY A 61 6.01 -0.14 -4.14
C GLY A 61 5.53 -1.57 -3.94
N GLN A 62 6.23 -2.51 -4.58
CA GLN A 62 5.94 -3.95 -4.49
C GLN A 62 7.19 -4.73 -4.07
N GLY A 63 7.83 -4.27 -3.00
CA GLY A 63 8.92 -4.96 -2.33
C GLY A 63 8.50 -5.46 -0.94
N ASN A 64 9.37 -6.24 -0.29
CA ASN A 64 9.10 -6.77 1.06
C ASN A 64 8.70 -5.67 2.05
N VAL A 65 9.41 -4.53 2.04
CA VAL A 65 9.12 -3.41 2.95
C VAL A 65 7.69 -2.88 2.77
N ALA A 66 7.18 -2.84 1.54
CA ALA A 66 5.80 -2.40 1.29
C ALA A 66 4.80 -3.41 1.87
N LEU A 67 5.08 -4.71 1.74
CA LEU A 67 4.27 -5.75 2.36
C LEU A 67 4.34 -5.67 3.88
N ASP A 68 5.50 -5.45 4.48
CA ASP A 68 5.65 -5.28 5.93
C ASP A 68 4.83 -4.10 6.46
N CYS A 69 4.90 -2.96 5.79
CA CYS A 69 4.04 -1.82 6.12
C CYS A 69 2.55 -2.20 6.04
N ALA A 70 2.13 -2.90 4.99
CA ALA A 70 0.75 -3.35 4.84
C ALA A 70 0.34 -4.31 5.97
N ARG A 71 1.21 -5.26 6.35
CA ARG A 71 0.96 -6.20 7.45
C ARG A 71 0.81 -5.49 8.79
N ILE A 72 1.73 -4.61 9.16
CA ILE A 72 1.66 -3.86 10.43
C ILE A 72 0.38 -3.02 10.47
N LEU A 73 0.07 -2.30 9.39
CA LEU A 73 -1.14 -1.48 9.29
C LEU A 73 -2.44 -2.31 9.23
N ALA A 74 -2.38 -3.58 8.81
CA ALA A 74 -3.55 -4.45 8.76
C ALA A 74 -3.86 -5.11 10.10
N LYS A 75 -2.84 -5.36 10.93
CA LYS A 75 -3.01 -6.06 12.20
C LYS A 75 -3.83 -5.24 13.21
N THR A 76 -4.51 -5.97 14.10
CA THR A 76 -5.18 -5.40 15.27
C THR A 76 -4.16 -5.13 16.37
N LYS A 77 -4.55 -4.36 17.38
CA LYS A 77 -3.72 -4.14 18.57
C LYS A 77 -3.33 -5.46 19.22
N ASP A 78 -4.27 -6.38 19.39
CA ASP A 78 -4.04 -7.64 20.10
C ASP A 78 -3.05 -8.54 19.35
N ALA A 79 -3.16 -8.59 18.02
CA ALA A 79 -2.21 -9.32 17.17
C ALA A 79 -0.79 -8.72 17.19
N LEU A 80 -0.66 -7.42 17.46
CA LEU A 80 0.64 -6.73 17.60
C LEU A 80 1.18 -6.78 19.03
N ASN A 81 0.33 -6.94 20.05
CA ASN A 81 0.72 -6.91 21.46
C ASN A 81 1.66 -8.07 21.86
N VAL A 82 1.67 -9.15 21.08
CA VAL A 82 2.56 -10.30 21.28
C VAL A 82 3.90 -10.18 20.56
N THR A 83 4.14 -9.07 19.84
CA THR A 83 5.40 -8.82 19.12
C THR A 83 6.29 -7.83 19.87
N ASP A 84 7.52 -7.62 19.39
CA ASP A 84 8.50 -6.67 19.91
C ASP A 84 8.24 -5.21 19.45
N ILE A 85 7.01 -4.89 19.03
CA ILE A 85 6.64 -3.55 18.61
C ILE A 85 6.66 -2.60 19.81
N THR A 86 7.03 -1.33 19.59
CA THR A 86 7.04 -0.37 20.69
C THR A 86 5.65 -0.10 21.26
N THR A 87 5.57 0.17 22.56
CA THR A 87 4.32 0.55 23.22
C THR A 87 3.69 1.79 22.58
N GLU A 88 4.50 2.74 22.13
CA GLU A 88 4.04 3.92 21.39
C GLU A 88 3.31 3.53 20.10
N ALA A 89 3.93 2.69 19.27
CA ALA A 89 3.33 2.25 18.02
C ALA A 89 2.11 1.35 18.24
N LEU A 90 2.14 0.48 19.26
CA LEU A 90 0.99 -0.32 19.66
C LEU A 90 -0.20 0.55 20.07
N ASN A 91 0.04 1.63 20.81
CA ASN A 91 -1.01 2.56 21.23
C ASN A 91 -1.62 3.31 20.05
N SER A 92 -0.86 3.62 19.00
CA SER A 92 -1.44 4.19 17.76
C SER A 92 -2.41 3.21 17.08
N HIS A 93 -2.18 1.90 17.17
CA HIS A 93 -3.08 0.88 16.61
C HIS A 93 -4.32 0.62 17.48
N ALA A 94 -4.28 0.98 18.78
CA ALA A 94 -5.41 0.85 19.71
C ALA A 94 -6.64 1.69 19.32
N ILE A 95 -6.47 2.67 18.44
CA ILE A 95 -7.55 3.55 17.97
C ILE A 95 -8.57 2.76 17.11
N ARG A 96 -8.21 1.56 16.65
CA ARG A 96 -9.10 0.62 15.95
C ARG A 96 -10.26 0.06 16.78
N GLN A 97 -10.29 0.25 18.10
CA GLN A 97 -11.28 -0.43 18.96
C GLN A 97 -12.74 0.03 18.77
N GLN A 98 -13.08 0.75 17.69
CA GLN A 98 -14.47 0.91 17.29
C GLN A 98 -14.88 -0.23 16.35
N PRO A 99 -15.89 -1.06 16.72
CA PRO A 99 -16.20 -2.37 16.11
C PRO A 99 -16.79 -2.33 14.69
N GLN A 100 -16.62 -1.24 13.93
CA GLN A 100 -17.20 -1.07 12.59
C GLN A 100 -16.32 -0.28 11.62
N GLN A 101 -15.01 -0.12 11.91
CA GLN A 101 -14.14 0.65 11.03
C GLN A 101 -13.53 -0.22 9.92
N GLU A 102 -14.15 -0.21 8.73
CA GLU A 102 -13.57 -0.83 7.54
C GLU A 102 -12.25 -0.14 7.15
N ARG A 103 -11.24 -0.93 6.82
CA ARG A 103 -9.94 -0.44 6.38
C ARG A 103 -9.57 -1.05 5.05
N GLU A 104 -9.17 -0.21 4.10
CA GLU A 104 -8.56 -0.67 2.86
C GLU A 104 -7.12 -0.22 2.77
N ILE A 105 -6.24 -1.14 2.39
CA ILE A 105 -4.82 -0.86 2.19
C ILE A 105 -4.49 -1.20 0.74
N HIS A 106 -4.22 -0.20 -0.08
CA HIS A 106 -3.88 -0.34 -1.49
C HIS A 106 -2.36 -0.30 -1.66
N VAL A 107 -1.75 -1.40 -2.11
CA VAL A 107 -0.32 -1.51 -2.38
C VAL A 107 -0.09 -1.42 -3.90
N LEU A 108 0.33 -0.25 -4.37
CA LEU A 108 0.44 0.06 -5.79
C LEU A 108 1.82 -0.29 -6.35
N GLY A 109 1.84 -1.00 -7.47
CA GLY A 109 3.04 -1.22 -8.27
C GLY A 109 2.85 -0.80 -9.72
N ARG A 110 3.79 0.01 -10.22
CA ARG A 110 3.80 0.46 -11.62
C ARG A 110 4.03 -0.65 -12.66
N ARG A 111 4.44 -1.86 -12.25
CA ARG A 111 4.71 -3.01 -13.13
C ARG A 111 3.80 -4.18 -12.76
N GLY A 112 3.85 -5.25 -13.55
CA GLY A 112 3.13 -6.49 -13.28
C GLY A 112 3.71 -7.25 -12.09
N HIS A 113 2.93 -8.24 -11.62
CA HIS A 113 3.27 -9.10 -10.49
C HIS A 113 4.54 -9.92 -10.71
N ILE A 114 4.83 -10.28 -11.95
CA ILE A 114 6.06 -11.00 -12.31
C ILE A 114 7.31 -10.16 -12.01
N GLN A 115 7.24 -8.83 -12.14
CA GLN A 115 8.34 -7.91 -11.86
C GLN A 115 8.39 -7.39 -10.42
N ALA A 116 7.46 -7.81 -9.54
CA ALA A 116 7.47 -7.43 -8.14
C ALA A 116 8.73 -7.91 -7.42
N SER A 117 9.27 -7.13 -6.48
CA SER A 117 10.50 -7.47 -5.76
C SER A 117 10.25 -8.18 -4.43
N PHE A 118 8.99 -8.34 -4.00
CA PHE A 118 8.67 -9.11 -2.82
C PHE A 118 8.98 -10.60 -3.02
N THR A 119 9.27 -11.28 -1.91
CA THR A 119 9.55 -12.72 -1.90
C THR A 119 8.28 -13.52 -1.62
N ILE A 120 8.31 -14.81 -1.96
CA ILE A 120 7.19 -15.73 -1.69
C ILE A 120 6.89 -15.88 -0.19
N LYS A 121 7.89 -15.71 0.67
CA LYS A 121 7.72 -15.80 2.13
C LYS A 121 6.84 -14.65 2.61
N GLU A 122 7.24 -13.42 2.31
CA GLU A 122 6.49 -12.22 2.73
C GLU A 122 5.09 -12.17 2.12
N LEU A 123 4.93 -12.57 0.86
CA LEU A 123 3.60 -12.67 0.24
C LEU A 123 2.72 -13.68 0.98
N ARG A 124 3.26 -14.85 1.35
CA ARG A 124 2.49 -15.88 2.07
C ARG A 124 2.06 -15.42 3.45
N GLU A 125 2.91 -14.68 4.16
CA GLU A 125 2.56 -14.08 5.44
C GLU A 125 1.40 -13.07 5.28
N LEU A 126 1.42 -12.25 4.22
CA LEU A 126 0.33 -11.33 3.93
C LEU A 126 -1.00 -12.05 3.63
N THR A 127 -0.97 -13.11 2.81
CA THR A 127 -2.19 -13.84 2.41
C THR A 127 -2.80 -14.65 3.55
N LYS A 128 -2.07 -14.87 4.65
CA LYS A 128 -2.53 -15.62 5.82
C LYS A 128 -2.96 -14.74 6.99
N LEU A 129 -3.00 -13.42 6.81
CA LEU A 129 -3.43 -12.49 7.86
C LEU A 129 -4.89 -12.67 8.29
N GLU A 130 -5.70 -13.38 7.51
CA GLU A 130 -7.06 -13.71 7.89
C GLU A 130 -7.09 -14.56 9.17
N ASP A 131 -6.15 -15.49 9.30
CA ASP A 131 -5.98 -16.37 10.47
C ASP A 131 -5.58 -15.57 11.73
N ASP A 132 -4.82 -14.48 11.56
CA ASP A 132 -4.21 -13.73 12.66
C ASP A 132 -5.02 -12.50 13.09
N CYS A 133 -5.65 -11.80 12.14
CA CYS A 133 -6.25 -10.49 12.40
C CYS A 133 -7.43 -10.13 11.48
N HIS A 134 -8.12 -11.12 10.90
CA HIS A 134 -9.30 -10.92 10.04
C HIS A 134 -9.05 -9.92 8.89
N ALA A 135 -7.83 -9.93 8.35
CA ALA A 135 -7.44 -9.08 7.22
C ALA A 135 -7.28 -9.92 5.96
N ARG A 136 -8.01 -9.55 4.91
CA ARG A 136 -8.03 -10.31 3.64
C ARG A 136 -7.15 -9.66 2.59
N CYS A 137 -6.32 -10.46 1.91
CA CYS A 137 -5.58 -10.03 0.73
C CYS A 137 -6.46 -10.15 -0.51
N ILE A 138 -6.51 -9.10 -1.32
CA ILE A 138 -7.31 -9.02 -2.54
C ILE A 138 -6.39 -8.75 -3.73
N VAL A 139 -6.59 -9.52 -4.79
CA VAL A 139 -5.85 -9.43 -6.06
C VAL A 139 -6.86 -9.53 -7.19
N ARG A 140 -6.79 -8.65 -8.19
CA ARG A 140 -7.68 -8.70 -9.35
C ARG A 140 -7.07 -9.55 -10.45
N GLU A 141 -7.80 -10.56 -10.92
CA GLU A 141 -7.32 -11.45 -12.00
C GLU A 141 -7.01 -10.67 -13.28
N GLU A 142 -7.85 -9.67 -13.63
CA GLU A 142 -7.64 -8.78 -14.79
C GLU A 142 -6.25 -8.12 -14.79
N GLU A 143 -5.73 -7.73 -13.62
CA GLU A 143 -4.41 -7.10 -13.50
C GLU A 143 -3.27 -8.12 -13.64
N LEU A 144 -3.50 -9.38 -13.22
CA LEU A 144 -2.55 -10.48 -13.42
C LEU A 144 -2.49 -10.89 -14.89
N GLU A 145 -3.63 -10.90 -15.59
CA GLU A 145 -3.71 -11.18 -17.03
C GLU A 145 -2.98 -10.11 -17.84
N LEU A 146 -3.28 -8.82 -17.60
CA LEU A 146 -2.58 -7.70 -18.24
C LEU A 146 -1.07 -7.71 -17.96
N GLY A 147 -0.65 -8.15 -16.77
CA GLY A 147 0.76 -8.29 -16.39
C GLY A 147 1.46 -9.49 -17.04
N SER A 148 0.73 -10.44 -17.62
CA SER A 148 1.23 -11.70 -18.18
C SER A 148 1.57 -11.58 -19.68
N THR A 149 2.32 -10.55 -20.07
CA THR A 149 2.83 -10.37 -21.43
C THR A 149 3.69 -11.56 -21.89
N GLU A 150 3.92 -11.72 -23.19
CA GLU A 150 4.78 -12.78 -23.73
C GLU A 150 6.18 -12.75 -23.07
N SER A 151 6.81 -11.58 -23.01
CA SER A 151 8.07 -11.35 -22.31
C SER A 151 8.01 -11.75 -20.82
N SER A 152 6.91 -11.44 -20.13
CA SER A 152 6.73 -11.83 -18.72
C SER A 152 6.57 -13.34 -18.55
N LEU A 153 5.87 -14.01 -19.47
CA LEU A 153 5.72 -15.47 -19.46
C LEU A 153 7.05 -16.18 -19.74
N GLN A 154 7.91 -15.61 -20.59
CA GLN A 154 9.27 -16.10 -20.79
C GLN A 154 10.10 -16.00 -19.50
N GLU A 155 10.04 -14.86 -18.79
CA GLU A 155 10.67 -14.70 -17.48
C GLU A 155 10.17 -15.74 -16.48
N LEU A 156 8.85 -15.92 -16.41
CA LEU A 156 8.20 -16.88 -15.53
C LEU A 156 8.69 -18.31 -15.80
N LYS A 157 8.79 -18.72 -17.08
CA LYS A 157 9.30 -20.04 -17.48
C LYS A 157 10.69 -20.31 -16.91
N SER A 158 11.56 -19.30 -16.94
CA SER A 158 12.95 -19.39 -16.49
C SER A 158 13.13 -19.32 -14.96
N LEU A 159 12.22 -18.67 -14.23
CA LEU A 159 12.38 -18.37 -12.80
C LEU A 159 11.39 -19.14 -11.91
N ARG A 160 11.85 -20.24 -11.30
CA ARG A 160 11.05 -21.04 -10.35
C ARG A 160 10.45 -20.21 -9.19
N PRO A 161 11.16 -19.25 -8.57
CA PRO A 161 10.58 -18.42 -7.51
C PRO A 161 9.38 -17.59 -7.99
N LYS A 162 9.45 -17.06 -9.22
CA LYS A 162 8.38 -16.25 -9.82
C LYS A 162 7.14 -17.08 -10.13
N LYS A 163 7.31 -18.32 -10.60
CA LYS A 163 6.19 -19.28 -10.77
C LYS A 163 5.40 -19.52 -9.49
N ARG A 164 6.09 -19.61 -8.35
CA ARG A 164 5.43 -19.83 -7.05
C ARG A 164 4.64 -18.60 -6.62
N ILE A 165 5.16 -17.40 -6.89
CA ILE A 165 4.49 -16.13 -6.61
C ILE A 165 3.25 -15.98 -7.51
N ASP A 166 3.39 -16.18 -8.82
CA ASP A 166 2.29 -16.11 -9.78
C ASP A 166 1.17 -17.09 -9.41
N LYS A 167 1.51 -18.35 -9.12
CA LYS A 167 0.54 -19.33 -8.65
C LYS A 167 -0.21 -18.86 -7.40
N LEU A 168 0.50 -18.40 -6.37
CA LEU A 168 -0.12 -17.95 -5.12
C LEU A 168 -1.05 -16.75 -5.35
N LEU A 169 -0.67 -15.79 -6.21
CA LEU A 169 -1.51 -14.62 -6.50
C LEU A 169 -2.78 -15.00 -7.27
N ARG A 170 -2.70 -15.95 -8.21
CA ARG A 170 -3.88 -16.47 -8.90
C ARG A 170 -4.79 -17.27 -7.97
N ASP A 171 -4.22 -18.08 -7.08
CA ASP A 171 -4.98 -18.79 -6.06
C ASP A 171 -5.76 -17.80 -5.17
N VAL A 172 -5.14 -16.68 -4.80
CA VAL A 172 -5.77 -15.59 -4.03
C VAL A 172 -6.86 -14.89 -4.85
N ALA A 173 -6.60 -14.55 -6.12
CA ALA A 173 -7.57 -13.88 -6.99
C ALA A 173 -8.85 -14.73 -7.21
N ASN A 174 -8.68 -16.04 -7.42
CA ASN A 174 -9.81 -16.98 -7.53
C ASN A 174 -10.59 -17.08 -6.22
N SER A 175 -9.89 -17.19 -5.09
CA SER A 175 -10.54 -17.27 -3.77
C SER A 175 -11.34 -16.00 -3.44
N THR A 176 -10.92 -14.83 -3.94
CA THR A 176 -11.67 -13.59 -3.74
C THR A 176 -12.95 -13.50 -4.56
N ALA A 177 -13.01 -14.14 -5.73
CA ALA A 177 -14.19 -14.12 -6.60
C ALA A 177 -15.35 -14.97 -6.04
N ASP A 178 -15.05 -16.01 -5.26
CA ASP A 178 -16.05 -16.94 -4.73
C ASP A 178 -16.77 -16.41 -3.46
N HIS A 179 -16.30 -15.32 -2.86
CA HIS A 179 -16.73 -14.86 -1.52
C HIS A 179 -17.62 -13.60 -1.52
N ASP A 180 -18.25 -13.25 -2.65
CA ASP A 180 -19.00 -12.00 -2.81
C ASP A 180 -20.30 -11.87 -1.96
N ASP A 181 -20.79 -12.92 -1.25
CA ASP A 181 -22.18 -12.88 -0.77
C ASP A 181 -22.47 -13.23 0.73
N VAL A 182 -21.52 -13.65 1.58
CA VAL A 182 -21.90 -14.05 2.98
C VAL A 182 -20.94 -13.65 4.12
N THR A 183 -19.61 -13.56 3.90
CA THR A 183 -18.63 -13.42 5.01
C THR A 183 -18.12 -11.99 5.25
N THR A 184 -18.67 -10.98 4.58
CA THR A 184 -18.21 -9.58 4.68
C THR A 184 -18.53 -8.95 6.04
N GLN A 185 -19.42 -9.56 6.84
CA GLN A 185 -19.85 -9.02 8.14
C GLN A 185 -18.80 -9.09 9.27
N GLN A 186 -17.64 -9.73 9.06
CA GLN A 186 -16.57 -9.83 10.08
C GLN A 186 -15.18 -9.35 9.62
N LEU A 187 -14.97 -9.06 8.34
CA LEU A 187 -13.66 -8.64 7.83
C LEU A 187 -13.54 -7.12 7.88
N GLU A 188 -12.87 -6.62 8.91
CA GLU A 188 -12.64 -5.18 9.11
C GLU A 188 -11.54 -4.61 8.19
N THR A 189 -10.66 -5.44 7.63
CA THR A 189 -9.52 -4.98 6.81
C THR A 189 -9.41 -5.72 5.49
N SER A 190 -9.23 -4.99 4.39
CA SER A 190 -8.83 -5.52 3.09
C SER A 190 -7.49 -4.92 2.64
N ILE A 191 -6.64 -5.75 2.04
CA ILE A 191 -5.34 -5.37 1.49
C ILE A 191 -5.35 -5.66 -0.01
N HIS A 192 -5.41 -4.62 -0.83
CA HIS A 192 -5.45 -4.71 -2.29
C HIS A 192 -4.03 -4.64 -2.84
N LEU A 193 -3.54 -5.72 -3.44
CA LEU A 193 -2.32 -5.68 -4.24
C LEU A 193 -2.68 -5.24 -5.66
N ARG A 194 -2.28 -4.01 -6.03
CA ARG A 194 -2.64 -3.38 -7.30
C ARG A 194 -1.43 -3.34 -8.22
N PHE A 195 -1.55 -3.95 -9.39
CA PHE A 195 -0.49 -4.02 -10.40
C PHE A 195 -0.77 -3.10 -11.57
N LEU A 196 0.29 -2.80 -12.33
CA LEU A 196 0.20 -1.93 -13.52
C LEU A 196 -0.46 -0.58 -13.22
N LEU A 197 -0.17 -0.03 -12.04
CA LEU A 197 -0.79 1.19 -11.55
C LEU A 197 0.25 2.04 -10.81
N GLN A 198 0.41 3.28 -11.26
CA GLN A 198 1.40 4.20 -10.71
C GLN A 198 0.72 5.46 -10.16
N PRO A 199 1.24 6.08 -9.09
CA PRO A 199 0.73 7.38 -8.66
C PRO A 199 0.98 8.42 -9.75
N ASN A 200 -0.05 9.20 -10.08
CA ASN A 200 0.05 10.34 -11.00
C ASN A 200 -0.11 11.67 -10.26
N GLU A 201 -1.16 11.80 -9.45
CA GLU A 201 -1.49 13.04 -8.75
C GLU A 201 -2.10 12.75 -7.37
N PHE A 202 -1.82 13.62 -6.40
CA PHE A 202 -2.43 13.57 -5.06
C PHE A 202 -3.39 14.75 -4.89
N GLN A 203 -4.64 14.47 -4.49
CA GLN A 203 -5.63 15.51 -4.20
C GLN A 203 -5.70 15.76 -2.70
N PHE A 204 -5.71 17.02 -2.31
CA PHE A 204 -5.70 17.43 -0.91
C PHE A 204 -7.03 18.01 -0.46
N SER A 205 -7.30 17.91 0.84
CA SER A 205 -8.48 18.46 1.48
C SER A 205 -8.60 19.97 1.26
N LYS A 206 -9.84 20.42 1.00
CA LYS A 206 -10.14 21.85 0.87
C LYS A 206 -10.04 22.58 2.20
N GLN A 207 -10.37 21.89 3.29
CA GLN A 207 -10.41 22.41 4.65
C GLN A 207 -9.29 21.80 5.50
N LYS A 208 -8.91 22.54 6.55
CA LYS A 208 -8.04 22.07 7.63
C LYS A 208 -8.93 21.78 8.86
N PHE A 209 -8.58 20.78 9.67
CA PHE A 209 -9.36 20.48 10.89
C PHE A 209 -9.20 21.60 11.92
N LYS A 210 -7.97 22.07 12.12
CA LYS A 210 -7.64 23.30 12.88
C LYS A 210 -6.87 24.26 11.98
N ALA A 211 -6.89 25.56 12.29
CA ALA A 211 -6.15 26.56 11.51
C ALA A 211 -4.64 26.26 11.40
N THR A 212 -4.09 25.63 12.44
CA THR A 212 -2.69 25.18 12.55
C THR A 212 -2.40 23.88 11.81
N ASP A 213 -3.42 23.12 11.43
CA ASP A 213 -3.22 21.82 10.80
C ASP A 213 -2.82 21.98 9.34
N GLU A 214 -2.08 21.00 8.82
CA GLU A 214 -1.83 20.90 7.38
C GLU A 214 -3.02 20.27 6.66
N LYS A 215 -3.15 20.53 5.35
CA LYS A 215 -4.09 19.80 4.49
C LYS A 215 -3.66 18.33 4.43
N TRP A 216 -4.60 17.42 4.16
CA TRP A 216 -4.31 15.99 4.03
C TRP A 216 -4.72 15.51 2.65
N ILE A 217 -4.09 14.46 2.12
CA ILE A 217 -4.56 13.87 0.86
C ILE A 217 -5.86 13.12 1.14
N THR A 218 -6.82 13.33 0.23
CA THR A 218 -8.14 12.71 0.24
C THR A 218 -8.27 11.67 -0.85
N LYS A 219 -7.53 11.82 -1.95
CA LYS A 219 -7.55 10.90 -3.09
C LYS A 219 -6.19 10.79 -3.75
N VAL A 220 -5.87 9.61 -4.25
CA VAL A 220 -4.73 9.35 -5.11
C VAL A 220 -5.25 9.05 -6.51
N LYS A 221 -4.94 9.92 -7.47
CA LYS A 221 -5.13 9.64 -8.90
C LYS A 221 -3.95 8.79 -9.34
N ALA A 222 -4.22 7.56 -9.69
CA ALA A 222 -3.25 6.63 -10.21
C ALA A 222 -3.47 6.44 -11.71
N GLU A 223 -2.41 6.26 -12.47
CA GLU A 223 -2.45 6.05 -13.91
C GLU A 223 -2.13 4.60 -14.23
N ARG A 224 -2.92 4.00 -15.12
CA ARG A 224 -2.69 2.64 -15.62
C ARG A 224 -1.43 2.61 -16.47
N THR A 225 -0.63 1.58 -16.26
CA THR A 225 0.57 1.32 -17.05
C THR A 225 0.41 0.03 -17.85
N ARG A 226 1.20 -0.10 -18.91
CA ARG A 226 1.41 -1.36 -19.61
C ARG A 226 2.90 -1.68 -19.65
N LEU A 227 3.24 -2.94 -19.82
CA LEU A 227 4.64 -3.36 -19.95
C LEU A 227 5.05 -3.38 -21.42
N GLU A 228 6.20 -2.78 -21.72
CA GLU A 228 6.84 -2.83 -23.04
C GLU A 228 8.32 -3.21 -22.91
N GLY A 229 8.82 -3.97 -23.89
CA GLY A 229 10.21 -4.40 -23.98
C GLY A 229 10.43 -5.90 -23.83
N GLU A 230 11.70 -6.28 -23.91
CA GLU A 230 12.15 -7.68 -23.85
C GLU A 230 12.08 -8.25 -22.43
N ALA A 231 12.06 -9.58 -22.35
CA ALA A 231 12.13 -10.30 -21.08
C ALA A 231 13.30 -9.80 -20.21
N LYS A 232 13.04 -9.53 -18.93
CA LYS A 232 13.93 -8.94 -17.91
C LYS A 232 14.22 -7.46 -18.04
N GLU A 233 13.91 -6.83 -19.18
CA GLU A 233 14.16 -5.40 -19.43
C GLU A 233 12.86 -4.59 -19.59
N GLN A 234 11.71 -5.21 -19.32
CA GLN A 234 10.41 -4.59 -19.45
C GLN A 234 10.28 -3.30 -18.62
N LYS A 235 9.74 -2.26 -19.27
CA LYS A 235 9.46 -0.95 -18.70
C LYS A 235 7.96 -0.73 -18.60
N ALA A 236 7.56 -0.02 -17.55
CA ALA A 236 6.19 0.44 -17.39
C ALA A 236 6.00 1.71 -18.23
N ILE A 237 5.04 1.68 -19.15
CA ILE A 237 4.65 2.80 -20.01
C ILE A 237 3.26 3.28 -19.58
N PRO A 238 3.08 4.58 -19.28
CA PRO A 238 1.77 5.13 -18.94
C PRO A 238 0.80 5.04 -20.12
N THR A 239 -0.46 4.72 -19.84
CA THR A 239 -1.50 4.57 -20.87
C THR A 239 -2.36 5.83 -21.06
N GLY A 240 -2.32 6.78 -20.12
CA GLY A 240 -3.23 7.92 -20.06
C GLY A 240 -4.56 7.64 -19.34
N GLU A 241 -4.89 6.37 -19.06
CA GLU A 241 -6.08 6.02 -18.29
C GLU A 241 -5.84 6.24 -16.80
N LEU A 242 -6.77 6.95 -16.15
CA LEU A 242 -6.67 7.33 -14.74
C LEU A 242 -7.72 6.59 -13.90
N GLU A 243 -7.29 6.10 -12.74
CA GLU A 243 -8.13 5.54 -11.70
C GLU A 243 -8.01 6.41 -10.44
N GLU A 244 -9.14 6.74 -9.81
CA GLU A 244 -9.14 7.42 -8.51
C GLU A 244 -9.26 6.39 -7.39
N ILE A 245 -8.33 6.45 -6.44
CA ILE A 245 -8.37 5.67 -5.22
C ILE A 245 -8.63 6.64 -4.06
N ASP A 246 -9.72 6.42 -3.35
CA ASP A 246 -9.99 7.15 -2.11
C ASP A 246 -8.86 6.90 -1.13
N ALA A 247 -8.41 7.97 -0.51
CA ALA A 247 -7.19 7.97 0.25
C ALA A 247 -7.42 8.84 1.47
N ASP A 248 -8.33 8.39 2.35
CA ASP A 248 -8.63 9.11 3.59
C ASP A 248 -7.40 9.24 4.48
N LEU A 249 -6.50 8.26 4.39
CA LEU A 249 -5.29 8.19 5.18
C LEU A 249 -4.05 8.72 4.48
N VAL A 250 -4.17 9.46 3.38
CA VAL A 250 -2.96 9.95 2.72
C VAL A 250 -2.55 11.30 3.34
N ARG A 251 -2.46 11.35 4.66
CA ARG A 251 -1.48 12.28 5.23
C ARG A 251 -0.07 11.85 4.90
N ARG A 252 0.20 10.60 4.47
CA ARG A 252 1.54 10.07 4.16
C ARG A 252 1.59 8.83 3.22
N VAL A 253 1.75 9.01 1.88
CA VAL A 253 2.11 7.96 0.90
C VAL A 253 3.38 7.24 1.33
N LEU A 254 3.31 5.94 1.61
CA LEU A 254 4.49 5.13 1.89
C LEU A 254 5.24 4.84 0.59
N MET A 255 6.19 5.70 0.22
CA MET A 255 7.07 5.45 -0.92
C MET A 255 8.26 4.59 -0.52
N TRP A 256 8.42 3.43 -1.16
CA TRP A 256 9.69 2.73 -1.16
C TRP A 256 10.50 3.10 -2.40
N HIS A 257 11.71 3.61 -2.20
CA HIS A 257 12.65 3.91 -3.27
C HIS A 257 13.85 2.96 -3.17
N CYS A 258 13.96 2.05 -4.14
CA CYS A 258 15.23 1.36 -4.39
C CYS A 258 16.13 2.33 -5.17
N ARG A 259 17.03 3.04 -4.48
CA ARG A 259 18.22 3.56 -5.18
C ARG A 259 19.11 2.35 -5.46
N SER A 260 19.27 2.01 -6.73
CA SER A 260 20.46 1.29 -7.15
C SER A 260 21.64 2.14 -6.73
N ALA A 261 22.46 1.64 -5.81
CA ALA A 261 23.74 2.26 -5.49
C ALA A 261 24.64 2.12 -6.72
N THR A 262 24.65 3.13 -7.59
CA THR A 262 25.80 3.34 -8.48
C THR A 262 26.92 3.88 -7.59
N TYR A 263 27.79 2.97 -7.16
CA TYR A 263 29.14 3.33 -6.78
C TYR A 263 29.83 3.84 -8.05
N THR A 264 30.20 5.10 -8.05
CA THR A 264 31.27 5.68 -8.86
C THR A 264 32.14 6.49 -7.92
#